data_AF-A0A7W1AJB4-F1
#
_entry.id   AF-A0A7W1AJB4-F1
#
_cell.length_a   1.000
_cell.length_b   1.000
_cell.length_c   1.000
_cell.angle_alpha   90.00
_cell.angle_beta   90.00
_cell.angle_gamma   90.00
#
_symmetry.space_group_name_H-M   'P 1'
#
loop_
_entity.id
_entity.type
_entity.pdbx_description
1 polymer ?
#
loop_
_entity_poly.entity_id
_entity_poly.type
_entity_poly.pdbx_seq_one_letter_code
_entity_poly.pdbx_strand_id
1 'polypeptide(L)'
;TLVEANATTAILKTETLPVMRLEQLLGHGPSQERKPAVVISFAGKSLVCTVDKLVGPREIIIKPLDPLLAPLTLYAGATISGSGKVQLILDPAQLVRRAYPNAPETTLSDAGSMPMVLAGRALVVDDSRAIREAMTSMLGREGWIVDVAEDGARALQMTRQMRYDLIVTDLEMPELGGFDLIARLRKDERFKSTPIVIITSRANPEHRRRAREMGVRALVAKPITRRKLLEALATR
;
A
#
# COMPACT_ATOMS: atom_id res chain seq x y z
N THR A 1 -11.15 29.39 -1.56
CA THR A 1 -10.85 30.32 -0.45
C THR A 1 -9.54 31.02 -0.75
N LEU A 2 -9.52 32.35 -0.73
CA LEU A 2 -8.29 33.13 -0.90
C LEU A 2 -7.60 33.21 0.47
N VAL A 3 -6.32 32.84 0.53
CA VAL A 3 -5.51 32.92 1.76
C VAL A 3 -4.49 34.03 1.58
N GLU A 4 -4.37 34.93 2.56
CA GLU A 4 -3.43 36.04 2.51
C GLU A 4 -1.98 35.57 2.57
N ALA A 5 -1.09 36.32 1.93
CA ALA A 5 0.31 35.93 1.73
C ALA A 5 1.07 35.69 3.05
N ASN A 6 0.68 36.31 4.17
CA ASN A 6 1.33 36.20 5.47
C ASN A 6 0.51 35.49 6.55
N ALA A 7 -0.60 34.84 6.16
CA ALA A 7 -1.44 34.13 7.12
C ALA A 7 -0.78 32.83 7.60
N THR A 8 -0.76 32.64 8.92
CA THR A 8 -0.39 31.35 9.57
C THR A 8 -1.59 30.43 9.74
N THR A 9 -2.80 30.98 9.64
CA THR A 9 -4.07 30.24 9.70
C THR A 9 -5.08 30.78 8.68
N ALA A 10 -6.03 29.95 8.26
CA ALA A 10 -7.10 30.30 7.34
C ALA A 10 -8.42 29.74 7.85
N ILE A 11 -9.50 30.51 7.72
CA ILE A 11 -10.84 30.08 8.14
C ILE A 11 -11.55 29.44 6.95
N LEU A 12 -11.94 28.17 7.10
CA LEU A 12 -12.72 27.43 6.11
C LEU A 12 -13.99 26.89 6.78
N LYS A 13 -15.17 27.33 6.32
CA LYS A 13 -16.48 26.84 6.82
C LYS A 13 -16.57 26.82 8.36
N THR A 14 -16.08 27.87 9.03
CA THR A 14 -16.00 28.07 10.50
C THR A 14 -14.87 27.32 11.24
N GLU A 15 -14.03 26.55 10.54
CA GLU A 15 -12.85 25.90 11.12
C GLU A 15 -11.57 26.72 10.84
N THR A 16 -10.72 26.90 11.85
CA THR A 16 -9.41 27.53 11.72
C THR A 16 -8.36 26.48 11.37
N LEU A 17 -7.83 26.55 10.16
CA LEU A 17 -6.83 25.60 9.65
C LEU A 17 -5.44 26.23 9.59
N PRO A 18 -4.36 25.49 9.86
CA PRO A 18 -3.00 25.98 9.65
C PRO A 18 -2.74 26.20 8.16
N VAL A 19 -2.02 27.27 7.84
CA VAL A 19 -1.57 27.59 6.49
C VAL A 19 -0.09 27.23 6.38
N MET A 20 0.27 26.45 5.38
CA MET A 20 1.67 26.17 5.03
C MET A 20 1.96 26.55 3.60
N ARG A 21 3.15 27.09 3.38
CA ARG A 21 3.63 27.40 2.02
C ARG A 21 4.44 26.23 1.50
N LEU A 22 4.07 25.72 0.33
CA LEU A 22 4.78 24.56 -0.23
C LEU A 22 6.27 24.87 -0.45
N GLU A 23 6.60 26.08 -0.87
CA GLU A 23 7.99 26.55 -1.01
C GLU A 23 8.80 26.41 0.29
N GLN A 24 8.23 26.83 1.44
CA GLN A 24 8.90 26.70 2.74
C GLN A 24 9.10 25.23 3.13
N LEU A 25 8.13 24.38 2.82
CA LEU A 25 8.22 22.94 3.06
C LEU A 25 9.29 22.26 2.21
N LEU A 26 9.52 22.78 1.00
CA LEU A 26 10.52 22.32 0.05
C LEU A 26 11.88 23.03 0.22
N GLY A 27 12.06 23.87 1.25
CA GLY A 27 13.31 24.59 1.50
C GLY A 27 13.61 25.74 0.54
N HIS A 28 12.59 26.26 -0.16
CA HIS A 28 12.69 27.41 -1.04
C HIS A 28 12.36 28.70 -0.29
N GLY A 29 12.99 29.81 -0.70
CA GLY A 29 12.84 31.13 -0.07
C GLY A 29 11.41 31.70 -0.18
N PRO A 30 11.06 32.67 0.68
CA PRO A 30 9.71 33.22 0.72
C PRO A 30 9.36 33.96 -0.58
N SER A 31 8.17 33.70 -1.12
CA SER A 31 7.55 34.51 -2.17
C SER A 31 6.52 35.47 -1.56
N GLN A 32 6.45 36.71 -2.08
CA GLN A 32 5.47 37.73 -1.64
C GLN A 32 4.17 37.70 -2.47
N GLU A 33 4.07 36.86 -3.50
CA GLU A 33 2.90 36.84 -4.38
C GLU A 33 1.72 36.09 -3.78
N ARG A 34 0.50 36.54 -4.11
CA ARG A 34 -0.74 35.82 -3.78
C ARG A 34 -0.80 34.53 -4.60
N LYS A 35 -0.66 33.40 -3.92
CA LYS A 35 -0.66 32.07 -4.54
C LYS A 35 -2.00 31.36 -4.38
N PRO A 36 -2.41 30.53 -5.35
CA PRO A 36 -3.54 29.63 -5.13
C PRO A 36 -3.25 28.67 -3.97
N ALA A 37 -4.31 28.15 -3.36
CA ALA A 37 -4.21 27.25 -2.22
C ALA A 37 -5.09 26.02 -2.38
N VAL A 38 -4.61 24.89 -1.86
CA VAL A 38 -5.34 23.62 -1.78
C VAL A 38 -5.56 23.23 -0.32
N VAL A 39 -6.73 22.68 -0.02
CA VAL A 39 -6.99 22.09 1.29
C VAL A 39 -6.57 20.64 1.22
N ILE A 40 -5.64 20.25 2.10
CA ILE A 40 -5.14 18.87 2.20
C ILE A 40 -5.67 18.30 3.50
N SER A 41 -6.45 17.24 3.40
CA SER A 41 -7.07 16.58 4.54
C SER A 41 -6.56 15.15 4.67
N PHE A 42 -6.14 14.77 5.87
CA PHE A 42 -5.64 13.45 6.20
C PHE A 42 -5.90 13.12 7.67
N ALA A 43 -6.35 11.90 7.96
CA ALA A 43 -6.66 11.45 9.33
C ALA A 43 -7.52 12.45 10.14
N GLY A 44 -8.53 13.07 9.50
CA GLY A 44 -9.42 14.03 10.16
C GLY A 44 -8.80 15.39 10.48
N LYS A 45 -7.55 15.64 10.08
CA LYS A 45 -6.88 16.95 10.15
C LYS A 45 -6.78 17.55 8.76
N SER A 46 -6.87 18.87 8.68
CA SER A 46 -6.80 19.60 7.42
C SER A 46 -5.82 20.74 7.51
N LEU A 47 -5.08 21.00 6.44
CA LEU A 47 -4.25 22.19 6.31
C LEU A 47 -4.56 22.90 5.00
N VAL A 48 -4.25 24.19 4.94
CA VAL A 48 -4.27 24.95 3.69
C VAL A 48 -2.85 25.10 3.17
N CYS A 49 -2.58 24.54 1.99
CA CYS A 49 -1.26 24.57 1.37
C CYS A 49 -1.27 25.56 0.21
N THR A 50 -0.42 26.59 0.23
CA THR A 50 -0.24 27.46 -0.93
C THR A 50 0.69 26.81 -1.96
N VAL A 51 0.31 26.91 -3.23
CA VAL A 51 0.97 26.27 -4.37
C VAL A 51 1.13 27.27 -5.52
N ASP A 52 2.05 27.03 -6.45
CA ASP A 52 2.27 27.96 -7.56
C ASP A 52 1.10 27.98 -8.55
N LYS A 53 0.51 26.82 -8.82
CA LYS A 53 -0.55 26.66 -9.82
C LYS A 53 -1.46 25.46 -9.53
N LEU A 54 -2.73 25.59 -9.90
CA LEU A 54 -3.70 24.48 -9.96
C LEU A 54 -3.81 23.97 -11.40
N VAL A 55 -3.56 22.67 -11.60
CA VAL A 55 -3.56 22.03 -12.94
C VAL A 55 -4.84 21.22 -13.17
N GLY A 56 -5.85 21.36 -12.30
CA GLY A 56 -7.06 20.56 -12.30
C GLY A 56 -6.84 19.13 -11.81
N PRO A 57 -7.90 18.33 -11.69
CA PRO A 57 -7.80 16.94 -11.26
C PRO A 57 -7.09 16.10 -12.33
N ARG A 58 -6.19 15.21 -11.91
CA ARG A 58 -5.48 14.26 -12.78
C ARG A 58 -5.26 12.94 -12.06
N GLU A 59 -5.46 11.84 -12.78
CA GLU A 59 -5.01 10.52 -12.34
C GLU A 59 -3.53 10.37 -12.69
N ILE A 60 -2.74 9.88 -11.73
CA ILE A 60 -1.31 9.68 -11.87
C ILE A 60 -0.91 8.31 -11.33
N ILE A 61 0.04 7.66 -12.00
CA ILE A 61 0.67 6.45 -11.47
C ILE A 61 1.86 6.87 -10.61
N ILE A 62 1.79 6.55 -9.32
CA ILE A 62 2.88 6.81 -8.37
C ILE A 62 3.75 5.55 -8.31
N LYS A 63 5.02 5.69 -8.66
CA LYS A 63 6.04 4.66 -8.44
C LYS A 63 6.75 4.96 -7.11
N PRO A 64 6.93 3.97 -6.23
CA PRO A 64 7.68 4.16 -4.99
C PRO A 64 9.09 4.67 -5.29
N LEU A 65 9.63 5.50 -4.41
CA LEU A 65 11.04 5.88 -4.49
C LEU A 65 11.92 4.67 -4.16
N ASP A 66 13.08 4.62 -4.80
CA ASP A 66 14.10 3.60 -4.51
C ASP A 66 14.54 3.68 -3.03
N PRO A 67 14.89 2.55 -2.37
CA PRO A 67 15.40 2.57 -1.00
C PRO A 67 16.56 3.54 -0.75
N LEU A 68 17.40 3.84 -1.76
CA LEU A 68 18.45 4.85 -1.65
C LEU A 68 17.91 6.28 -1.41
N LEU A 69 16.63 6.51 -1.72
CA LEU A 69 15.90 7.76 -1.51
C LEU A 69 15.00 7.72 -0.26
N ALA A 70 15.11 6.69 0.59
CA ALA A 70 14.37 6.57 1.85
C ALA A 70 14.39 7.83 2.76
N PRO A 71 15.47 8.65 2.81
CA PRO A 71 15.46 9.89 3.59
C PRO A 71 14.43 10.94 3.12
N LEU A 72 13.92 10.84 1.88
CA LEU A 72 12.99 11.78 1.28
C LEU A 72 11.54 11.54 1.75
N THR A 73 11.34 11.57 3.07
CA THR A 73 10.06 11.27 3.74
C THR A 73 8.91 12.22 3.41
N LEU A 74 9.15 13.31 2.69
CA LEU A 74 8.11 14.25 2.27
C LEU A 74 7.33 13.74 1.04
N TYR A 75 7.83 12.72 0.34
CA TYR A 75 7.32 12.27 -0.94
C TYR A 75 6.78 10.84 -0.86
N ALA A 76 5.59 10.62 -1.42
CA ALA A 76 4.98 9.30 -1.57
C ALA A 76 5.62 8.48 -2.70
N GLY A 77 6.26 9.15 -3.66
CA GLY A 77 6.82 8.50 -4.84
C GLY A 77 7.17 9.47 -5.95
N ALA A 78 7.39 8.93 -7.15
CA ALA A 78 7.61 9.70 -8.37
C ALA A 78 6.71 9.20 -9.50
N THR A 79 6.44 10.08 -10.46
CA THR A 79 5.80 9.74 -11.73
C THR A 79 6.59 10.34 -12.90
N ILE A 80 6.34 9.87 -14.11
CA ILE A 80 6.93 10.42 -15.33
C ILE A 80 5.80 11.07 -16.12
N SER A 81 5.90 12.37 -16.39
CA SER A 81 4.92 13.10 -17.20
C SER A 81 4.92 12.62 -18.66
N GLY A 82 3.88 12.95 -19.42
CA GLY A 82 3.85 12.71 -20.87
C GLY A 82 4.98 13.41 -21.65
N SER A 83 5.69 14.36 -21.03
CA SER A 83 6.88 15.02 -21.58
C SER A 83 8.20 14.36 -21.14
N GLY A 84 8.15 13.22 -20.47
CA GLY A 84 9.33 12.49 -19.99
C GLY A 84 9.99 13.08 -18.73
N LYS A 85 9.38 14.10 -18.10
CA LYS A 85 9.93 14.71 -16.89
C LYS A 85 9.51 13.91 -15.65
N VAL A 86 10.47 13.62 -14.79
CA VAL A 86 10.20 13.03 -13.48
C VAL A 86 9.55 14.08 -12.57
N GLN A 87 8.45 13.71 -11.95
CA GLN A 87 7.71 14.55 -11.01
C GLN A 87 7.60 13.80 -9.68
N LEU A 88 8.10 14.41 -8.60
CA LEU A 88 7.92 13.88 -7.26
C LEU A 88 6.51 14.17 -6.75
N ILE A 89 5.92 13.19 -6.08
CA ILE A 89 4.57 13.27 -5.54
C ILE A 89 4.66 13.42 -4.03
N LEU A 90 4.09 14.50 -3.50
CA LEU A 90 4.07 14.78 -2.07
C LEU A 90 3.16 13.81 -1.33
N ASP A 91 3.58 13.41 -0.14
CA ASP A 91 2.75 12.61 0.76
C ASP A 91 1.85 13.54 1.60
N PRO A 92 0.51 13.50 1.44
CA PRO A 92 -0.41 14.33 2.21
C PRO A 92 -0.32 14.06 3.72
N ALA A 93 0.03 12.84 4.14
CA ALA A 93 0.22 12.49 5.55
C ALA A 93 1.33 13.32 6.17
N GLN A 94 2.43 13.43 5.42
CA GLN A 94 3.68 14.07 5.84
C GLN A 94 3.53 15.58 5.86
N LEU A 95 2.75 16.12 4.92
CA LEU A 95 2.33 17.51 4.93
C LEU A 95 1.50 17.81 6.19
N VAL A 96 0.44 17.04 6.45
CA VAL A 96 -0.40 17.25 7.64
C VAL A 96 0.41 17.10 8.94
N ARG A 97 1.31 16.12 9.02
CA ARG A 97 2.22 15.95 10.17
C ARG A 97 3.07 17.18 10.45
N ARG A 98 3.61 17.83 9.41
CA ARG A 98 4.40 19.06 9.58
C ARG A 98 3.55 20.25 10.01
N ALA A 99 2.27 20.31 9.63
CA ALA A 99 1.34 21.36 10.11
C ALA A 99 0.97 21.20 11.58
N TYR A 100 1.06 19.98 12.11
CA TYR A 100 0.65 19.65 13.48
C TYR A 100 1.77 18.92 14.23
N PRO A 101 2.92 19.57 14.49
CA PRO A 101 4.09 18.91 15.09
C PRO A 101 3.83 18.38 16.50
N ASN A 102 2.83 18.92 17.20
CA ASN A 102 2.44 18.54 18.56
C ASN A 102 1.23 17.59 18.59
N ALA A 103 0.68 17.18 17.45
CA ALA A 103 -0.41 16.22 17.44
C ALA A 103 0.13 14.85 17.90
N PRO A 104 -0.61 14.12 18.76
CA PRO A 104 -0.20 12.78 19.17
C PRO A 104 0.02 11.92 17.93
N GLU A 105 1.14 11.19 17.85
CA GLU A 105 1.47 10.35 16.70
C GLU A 105 0.30 9.43 16.31
N THR A 106 -0.47 8.95 17.29
CA THR A 106 -1.67 8.11 17.14
C THR A 106 -2.81 8.77 16.35
N THR A 107 -2.91 10.11 16.34
CA THR A 107 -3.99 10.84 15.64
C THR A 107 -3.73 11.08 14.16
N LEU A 108 -2.46 11.03 13.74
CA LEU A 108 -2.02 11.28 12.36
C LEU A 108 -1.52 10.01 11.66
N SER A 109 -1.33 8.92 12.42
CA SER A 109 -0.93 7.61 11.90
C SER A 109 -2.09 6.80 11.32
N ASP A 110 -3.34 7.24 11.52
CA ASP A 110 -4.54 6.45 11.20
C ASP A 110 -5.03 6.56 9.73
N ALA A 111 -4.27 7.20 8.83
CA ALA A 111 -4.64 7.24 7.41
C ALA A 111 -3.53 6.94 6.40
N GLY A 112 -2.35 6.43 6.81
CA GLY A 112 -1.31 6.04 5.83
C GLY A 112 0.16 6.16 6.25
N SER A 113 0.46 6.31 7.54
CA SER A 113 1.83 6.15 8.03
C SER A 113 1.79 5.50 9.41
N MET A 114 1.43 4.21 9.44
CA MET A 114 2.07 3.37 10.45
C MET A 114 3.57 3.36 10.09
N PRO A 115 4.52 3.37 11.05
CA PRO A 115 5.82 2.79 10.75
C PRO A 115 5.51 1.41 10.16
N MET A 116 5.81 1.22 8.88
CA MET A 116 5.58 -0.06 8.24
C MET A 116 6.59 -0.99 8.88
N VAL A 117 6.22 -1.58 10.01
CA VAL A 117 6.86 -2.81 10.48
C VAL A 117 6.63 -3.75 9.32
N LEU A 118 7.69 -3.96 8.53
CA LEU A 118 7.67 -4.86 7.40
C LEU A 118 7.12 -6.19 7.91
N ALA A 119 5.90 -6.52 7.50
CA ALA A 119 5.24 -7.74 7.94
C ALA A 119 5.97 -8.99 7.41
N GLY A 120 6.79 -8.78 6.37
CA GLY A 120 7.58 -9.78 5.68
C GLY A 120 7.41 -9.64 4.17
N ARG A 121 7.84 -10.66 3.44
CA ARG A 121 7.61 -10.78 2.00
C ARG A 121 6.56 -11.84 1.71
N ALA A 122 5.52 -11.45 0.97
CA ALA A 122 4.44 -12.31 0.54
C ALA A 122 4.56 -12.67 -0.95
N LEU A 123 4.20 -13.90 -1.30
CA LEU A 123 4.00 -14.33 -2.69
C LEU A 123 2.50 -14.52 -2.96
N VAL A 124 1.98 -13.81 -3.96
CA VAL A 124 0.59 -14.00 -4.44
C VAL A 124 0.61 -14.76 -5.75
N VAL A 125 -0.15 -15.86 -5.81
CA VAL A 125 -0.22 -16.77 -6.96
C VAL A 125 -1.67 -16.91 -7.41
N ASP A 126 -2.00 -16.39 -8.59
CA ASP A 126 -3.34 -16.44 -9.17
C ASP A 126 -3.20 -16.20 -10.68
N ASP A 127 -3.95 -16.89 -11.53
CA ASP A 127 -3.90 -16.71 -12.98
C ASP A 127 -4.58 -15.41 -13.43
N SER A 128 -5.50 -14.88 -12.63
CA SER A 128 -6.16 -13.60 -12.87
C SER A 128 -5.30 -12.41 -12.47
N ARG A 129 -4.89 -11.62 -13.46
CA ARG A 129 -4.19 -10.34 -13.25
C ARG A 129 -4.94 -9.41 -12.28
N ALA A 130 -6.27 -9.31 -12.43
CA ALA A 130 -7.09 -8.43 -11.58
C ALA A 130 -7.05 -8.85 -10.11
N ILE A 131 -7.02 -10.16 -9.83
CA ILE A 131 -6.91 -10.68 -8.47
C ILE A 131 -5.52 -10.42 -7.90
N ARG A 132 -4.45 -10.62 -8.70
CA ARG A 132 -3.08 -10.29 -8.27
C ARG A 132 -2.93 -8.81 -7.90
N GLU A 133 -3.47 -7.90 -8.71
CA GLU A 133 -3.43 -6.46 -8.45
C GLU A 133 -4.23 -6.09 -7.18
N ALA A 134 -5.44 -6.64 -7.01
CA ALA A 134 -6.25 -6.42 -5.82
C ALA A 134 -5.56 -6.93 -4.54
N MET A 135 -4.98 -8.13 -4.58
CA MET A 135 -4.28 -8.73 -3.44
C MET A 135 -2.99 -7.99 -3.09
N THR A 136 -2.23 -7.55 -4.10
CA THR A 136 -1.03 -6.73 -3.92
C THR A 136 -1.38 -5.43 -3.19
N SER A 137 -2.46 -4.76 -3.61
CA SER A 137 -2.94 -3.54 -2.97
C SER A 137 -3.39 -3.78 -1.53
N MET A 138 -4.13 -4.87 -1.26
CA MET A 138 -4.59 -5.19 0.09
C MET A 138 -3.43 -5.54 1.04
N LEU A 139 -2.51 -6.40 0.63
CA LEU A 139 -1.36 -6.81 1.45
C LEU A 139 -0.34 -5.69 1.62
N GLY A 140 -0.09 -4.89 0.58
CA GLY A 140 0.83 -3.75 0.66
C GLY A 140 0.38 -2.72 1.70
N ARG A 141 -0.93 -2.51 1.86
CA ARG A 141 -1.50 -1.64 2.92
C ARG A 141 -1.28 -2.18 4.33
N GLU A 142 -1.06 -3.49 4.49
CA GLU A 142 -0.70 -4.11 5.77
C GLU A 142 0.81 -4.23 5.97
N GLY A 143 1.62 -3.63 5.08
CA GLY A 143 3.06 -3.57 5.22
C GLY A 143 3.86 -4.75 4.68
N TRP A 144 3.25 -5.57 3.82
CA TRP A 144 3.95 -6.66 3.12
C TRP A 144 4.67 -6.14 1.87
N ILE A 145 5.87 -6.68 1.61
CA ILE A 145 6.46 -6.64 0.27
C ILE A 145 5.83 -7.78 -0.53
N VAL A 146 5.13 -7.47 -1.63
CA VAL A 146 4.38 -8.48 -2.39
C VAL A 146 5.04 -8.74 -3.73
N ASP A 147 5.42 -9.99 -3.96
CA ASP A 147 5.71 -10.50 -5.30
C ASP A 147 4.51 -11.26 -5.84
N VAL A 148 4.43 -11.33 -7.17
CA VAL A 148 3.31 -11.96 -7.88
C VAL A 148 3.81 -13.04 -8.83
N ALA A 149 3.09 -14.15 -8.89
CA ALA A 149 3.27 -15.21 -9.87
C ALA A 149 1.94 -15.47 -10.58
N GLU A 150 2.01 -15.67 -11.90
CA GLU A 150 0.83 -15.89 -12.75
C GLU A 150 0.34 -17.33 -12.77
N ASP A 151 1.13 -18.27 -12.28
CA ASP A 151 0.77 -19.67 -12.15
C ASP A 151 1.64 -20.37 -11.09
N GLY A 152 1.32 -21.64 -10.81
CA GLY A 152 2.06 -22.45 -9.84
C GLY A 152 3.50 -22.75 -10.26
N ALA A 153 3.81 -22.86 -11.56
CA ALA A 153 5.15 -23.18 -12.04
C ALA A 153 6.11 -22.00 -11.80
N ARG A 154 5.68 -20.79 -12.12
CA ARG A 154 6.38 -19.55 -11.85
C ARG A 154 6.54 -19.32 -10.35
N ALA A 155 5.50 -19.58 -9.56
CA ALA A 155 5.59 -19.50 -8.10
C ALA A 155 6.68 -20.43 -7.55
N LEU A 156 6.73 -21.68 -8.02
CA LEU A 156 7.75 -22.64 -7.60
C LEU A 156 9.17 -22.23 -8.03
N GLN A 157 9.32 -21.59 -9.18
CA GLN A 157 10.61 -21.03 -9.60
C GLN A 157 11.05 -19.90 -8.68
N MET A 158 10.13 -19.00 -8.33
CA MET A 158 10.41 -17.87 -7.45
C MET A 158 10.78 -18.32 -6.03
N THR A 159 10.13 -19.36 -5.49
CA THR A 159 10.43 -19.92 -4.16
C THR A 159 11.75 -20.68 -4.11
N ARG A 160 12.33 -21.06 -5.25
CA ARG A 160 13.71 -21.57 -5.30
C ARG A 160 14.74 -20.46 -5.07
N GLN A 161 14.49 -19.29 -5.65
CA GLN A 161 15.40 -18.15 -5.64
C GLN A 161 15.28 -17.31 -4.35
N MET A 162 14.08 -17.25 -3.77
CA MET A 162 13.78 -16.38 -2.65
C MET A 162 12.89 -17.07 -1.61
N ARG A 163 13.02 -16.69 -0.34
CA ARG A 163 12.10 -17.12 0.72
C ARG A 163 10.95 -16.11 0.87
N TYR A 164 9.82 -16.65 1.32
CA TYR A 164 8.60 -15.89 1.58
C TYR A 164 8.07 -16.22 2.97
N ASP A 165 7.61 -15.18 3.65
CA ASP A 165 7.03 -15.26 4.99
C ASP A 165 5.52 -15.54 4.93
N LEU A 166 4.91 -15.34 3.76
CA LEU A 166 3.50 -15.66 3.47
C LEU A 166 3.34 -16.08 2.02
N ILE A 167 2.50 -17.08 1.76
CA ILE A 167 2.11 -17.45 0.40
C ILE A 167 0.57 -17.42 0.32
N VAL A 168 0.05 -16.72 -0.67
CA VAL A 168 -1.38 -16.69 -0.99
C VAL A 168 -1.56 -17.30 -2.38
N THR A 169 -2.38 -18.33 -2.52
CA THR A 169 -2.53 -19.05 -3.79
C THR A 169 -3.99 -19.35 -4.12
N ASP A 170 -4.34 -19.30 -5.41
CA ASP A 170 -5.55 -19.98 -5.90
C ASP A 170 -5.34 -21.50 -5.95
N LEU A 171 -6.45 -22.25 -5.94
CA LEU A 171 -6.48 -23.68 -6.23
C LEU A 171 -6.50 -23.95 -7.72
N GLU A 172 -7.29 -23.18 -8.47
CA GLU A 172 -7.54 -23.42 -9.89
C GLU A 172 -6.59 -22.57 -10.71
N MET A 173 -5.53 -23.19 -11.22
CA MET A 173 -4.53 -22.55 -12.07
C MET A 173 -4.12 -23.53 -13.17
N PRO A 174 -3.76 -23.05 -14.38
CA PRO A 174 -3.26 -23.90 -15.44
C PRO A 174 -1.94 -24.57 -15.04
N GLU A 175 -1.70 -25.75 -15.62
CA GLU A 175 -0.50 -26.60 -15.44
C GLU A 175 -0.26 -27.12 -14.02
N LEU A 176 -0.01 -26.22 -13.06
CA LEU A 176 0.23 -26.55 -11.67
C LEU A 176 -0.79 -25.85 -10.76
N GLY A 177 -1.77 -26.62 -10.29
CA GLY A 177 -2.80 -26.14 -9.37
C GLY A 177 -2.27 -25.87 -7.95
N GLY A 178 -3.08 -25.17 -7.16
CA GLY A 178 -2.69 -24.73 -5.80
C GLY A 178 -2.34 -25.87 -4.85
N PHE A 179 -3.10 -26.98 -4.88
CA PHE A 179 -2.76 -28.13 -4.02
C PHE A 179 -1.42 -28.74 -4.37
N ASP A 180 -1.07 -28.85 -5.65
CA ASP A 180 0.20 -29.43 -6.07
C ASP A 180 1.37 -28.49 -5.77
N LEU A 181 1.17 -27.18 -5.93
CA LEU A 181 2.11 -26.16 -5.47
C LEU A 181 2.38 -26.31 -3.96
N ILE A 182 1.34 -26.39 -3.14
CA ILE A 182 1.47 -26.53 -1.68
C ILE A 182 2.18 -27.83 -1.32
N ALA A 183 1.84 -28.94 -1.96
CA ALA A 183 2.50 -30.22 -1.70
C ALA A 183 4.01 -30.16 -1.99
N ARG A 184 4.42 -29.45 -3.05
CA ARG A 184 5.83 -29.24 -3.38
C ARG A 184 6.52 -28.31 -2.38
N LEU A 185 5.86 -27.23 -1.96
CA LEU A 185 6.38 -26.30 -0.96
C LEU A 185 6.57 -26.98 0.41
N ARG A 186 5.64 -27.84 0.83
CA ARG A 186 5.74 -28.57 2.11
C ARG A 186 6.86 -29.62 2.14
N LYS A 187 7.33 -30.08 0.98
CA LYS A 187 8.53 -30.93 0.86
C LYS A 187 9.84 -30.14 0.99
N ASP A 188 9.79 -28.83 0.84
CA ASP A 188 10.95 -27.95 1.02
C ASP A 188 10.99 -27.47 2.48
N GLU A 189 12.04 -27.85 3.21
CA GLU A 189 12.22 -27.49 4.63
C GLU A 189 12.17 -25.97 4.86
N ARG A 190 12.49 -25.16 3.85
CA ARG A 190 12.43 -23.69 3.93
C ARG A 190 11.00 -23.16 4.06
N PHE A 191 10.00 -23.90 3.59
CA PHE A 191 8.59 -23.50 3.54
C PHE A 191 7.68 -24.37 4.40
N LYS A 192 8.23 -25.30 5.17
CA LYS A 192 7.46 -26.24 6.00
C LYS A 192 6.57 -25.53 7.02
N SER A 193 7.07 -24.44 7.61
CA SER A 193 6.34 -23.59 8.56
C SER A 193 5.75 -22.32 7.95
N THR A 194 5.99 -22.04 6.66
CA THR A 194 5.46 -20.81 6.03
C THR A 194 3.93 -20.86 6.01
N PRO A 195 3.24 -19.82 6.51
CA PRO A 195 1.79 -19.74 6.42
C PRO A 195 1.36 -19.65 4.96
N ILE A 196 0.42 -20.52 4.58
CA ILE A 196 -0.18 -20.54 3.25
C ILE A 196 -1.68 -20.26 3.38
N VAL A 197 -2.18 -19.28 2.64
CA VAL A 197 -3.61 -18.96 2.55
C VAL A 197 -4.11 -19.29 1.15
N ILE A 198 -5.17 -20.09 1.07
CA ILE A 198 -5.82 -20.42 -0.19
C ILE A 198 -6.96 -19.42 -0.42
N ILE A 199 -7.03 -18.82 -1.61
CA ILE A 199 -8.14 -17.97 -2.04
C ILE A 199 -8.71 -18.53 -3.33
N THR A 200 -9.94 -19.06 -3.30
CA THR A 200 -10.48 -19.80 -4.45
C THR A 200 -11.96 -19.54 -4.68
N SER A 201 -12.42 -19.68 -5.92
CA SER A 201 -13.84 -19.68 -6.27
C SER A 201 -14.55 -20.97 -5.83
N ARG A 202 -13.82 -22.06 -5.60
CA ARG A 202 -14.37 -23.37 -5.21
C ARG A 202 -13.97 -23.76 -3.79
N ALA A 203 -14.82 -23.45 -2.82
CA ALA A 203 -14.61 -23.79 -1.42
C ALA A 203 -15.56 -24.91 -0.93
N ASN A 204 -15.57 -26.05 -1.62
CA ASN A 204 -16.40 -27.20 -1.23
C ASN A 204 -15.84 -27.88 0.06
N PRO A 205 -16.63 -28.74 0.74
CA PRO A 205 -16.19 -29.41 1.97
C PRO A 205 -14.93 -30.28 1.79
N GLU A 206 -14.77 -30.87 0.61
CA GLU A 206 -13.61 -31.70 0.28
C GLU A 206 -12.31 -30.88 0.22
N HIS A 207 -12.34 -29.73 -0.47
CA HIS A 207 -11.22 -28.79 -0.55
C HIS A 207 -10.85 -28.28 0.84
N ARG A 208 -11.83 -27.99 1.70
CA ARG A 208 -11.56 -27.58 3.09
C ARG A 208 -10.92 -28.68 3.91
N ARG A 209 -11.34 -29.93 3.73
CA ARG A 209 -10.71 -31.09 4.38
C ARG A 209 -9.26 -31.23 3.94
N ARG A 210 -9.01 -31.25 2.63
CA ARG A 210 -7.66 -31.35 2.05
C ARG A 210 -6.74 -30.19 2.44
N ALA A 211 -7.27 -28.96 2.44
CA ALA A 211 -6.55 -27.77 2.92
C ALA A 211 -6.05 -27.95 4.37
N ARG A 212 -6.91 -28.44 5.27
CA ARG A 212 -6.54 -28.72 6.67
C ARG A 212 -5.48 -29.82 6.78
N GLU A 213 -5.63 -30.91 6.03
CA GLU A 213 -4.65 -32.01 6.01
C GLU A 213 -3.25 -31.54 5.55
N MET A 214 -3.18 -30.54 4.67
CA MET A 214 -1.92 -29.96 4.19
C MET A 214 -1.35 -28.86 5.11
N GLY A 215 -1.99 -28.60 6.25
CA GLY A 215 -1.55 -27.61 7.23
C GLY A 215 -1.50 -26.20 6.66
N VAL A 216 -2.46 -25.84 5.80
CA VAL A 216 -2.60 -24.44 5.36
C VAL A 216 -3.27 -23.62 6.45
N ARG A 217 -2.94 -22.33 6.51
CA ARG A 217 -3.45 -21.41 7.53
C ARG A 217 -4.95 -21.20 7.39
N ALA A 218 -5.40 -20.96 6.16
CA ALA A 218 -6.80 -20.69 5.89
C ALA A 218 -7.16 -21.03 4.44
N LEU A 219 -8.43 -21.33 4.20
CA LEU A 219 -9.04 -21.39 2.88
C LEU A 219 -10.21 -20.40 2.86
N VAL A 220 -10.15 -19.43 1.96
CA VAL A 220 -11.11 -18.34 1.83
C VAL A 220 -11.79 -18.41 0.46
N ALA A 221 -13.11 -18.31 0.44
CA ALA A 221 -13.88 -18.25 -0.80
C ALA A 221 -13.84 -16.83 -1.40
N LYS A 222 -13.61 -16.74 -2.71
CA LYS A 222 -13.82 -15.51 -3.49
C LYS A 222 -15.33 -15.13 -3.45
N PRO A 223 -15.71 -13.84 -3.41
CA PRO A 223 -14.85 -12.66 -3.47
C PRO A 223 -14.13 -12.39 -2.14
N ILE A 224 -12.83 -12.09 -2.26
CA ILE A 224 -11.99 -11.70 -1.14
C ILE A 224 -12.18 -10.22 -0.83
N THR A 225 -12.31 -9.90 0.46
CA THR A 225 -12.33 -8.53 0.97
C THR A 225 -11.16 -8.34 1.94
N ARG A 226 -10.73 -7.09 2.14
CA ARG A 226 -9.65 -6.77 3.09
C ARG A 226 -9.90 -7.37 4.47
N ARG A 227 -11.13 -7.24 4.98
CA ARG A 227 -11.51 -7.82 6.28
C ARG A 227 -11.33 -9.34 6.33
N LYS A 228 -11.82 -10.08 5.32
CA LYS A 228 -11.66 -11.53 5.26
C LYS A 228 -10.19 -11.97 5.15
N LEU A 229 -9.39 -11.20 4.41
CA LEU A 229 -7.95 -11.45 4.31
C LEU A 229 -7.27 -11.29 5.67
N LEU A 230 -7.57 -10.20 6.38
CA LEU A 230 -7.01 -9.96 7.72
C LEU A 230 -7.42 -11.02 8.73
N GLU A 231 -8.69 -11.46 8.72
CA GLU A 231 -9.17 -12.57 9.55
C GLU A 231 -8.38 -13.86 9.26
N ALA A 232 -8.15 -14.18 7.99
CA ALA A 232 -7.36 -15.34 7.59
C ALA A 232 -5.88 -15.25 8.04
N LEU A 233 -5.30 -14.05 8.00
CA LEU A 233 -3.94 -13.80 8.47
C LEU A 233 -3.82 -13.72 9.99
N ALA A 234 -4.89 -13.41 10.73
CA ALA A 234 -4.87 -13.36 12.20
C ALA A 234 -4.99 -14.75 12.85
N THR A 235 -5.58 -15.72 12.14
CA THR A 235 -5.84 -17.08 12.65
C THR A 235 -4.53 -17.84 12.87
N ARG A 236 -4.18 -18.14 14.14
CA ARG A 236 -2.96 -18.87 14.51
C ARG A 236 -3.07 -20.38 14.28
#